data_AF-A0A0B8WY04-F1
#
_entry.id   AF-A0A0B8WY04-F1
#
_cell.length_a   1.000
_cell.length_b   1.000
_cell.length_c   1.000
_cell.angle_alpha   90.00
_cell.angle_beta   90.00
_cell.angle_gamma   90.00
#
_symmetry.space_group_name_H-M   'P 1'
#
loop_
_entity.id
_entity.type
_entity.pdbx_description
1 polymer ?
#
loop_
_entity_poly.entity_id
_entity_poly.type
_entity_poly.pdbx_seq_one_letter_code
_entity_poly.pdbx_strand_id
1 'polypeptide(L)'
;MKEFLAVKGTKSGIYITFLPDHRDVQVSHGGESVLEVALRAGVEINHTCGGNGTCGTCLVHIRKGLSQLGPRNEIEAEMAQDRKFLDEERLACQTQPIHGLEVEIRSVKV
;
A
#
# COMPACT_ATOMS: atom_id res chain seq x y z
N MET A 1 30.68 -20.53 -9.43
CA MET A 1 29.37 -21.19 -9.60
C MET A 1 28.30 -20.10 -9.49
N LYS A 2 28.00 -19.48 -10.64
CA LYS A 2 26.93 -18.49 -10.95
C LYS A 2 26.77 -17.34 -9.93
N GLU A 3 27.58 -16.29 -9.96
CA GLU A 3 27.50 -15.16 -10.91
C GLU A 3 26.05 -14.80 -11.29
N PHE A 4 25.40 -14.02 -10.42
CA PHE A 4 24.27 -13.17 -10.80
C PHE A 4 24.83 -11.80 -11.20
N LEU A 5 25.35 -11.72 -12.43
CA LEU A 5 25.64 -10.44 -13.07
C LEU A 5 24.34 -9.79 -13.55
N ALA A 6 24.18 -8.53 -13.14
CA ALA A 6 23.64 -7.43 -13.94
C ALA A 6 22.23 -7.58 -14.55
N VAL A 7 21.27 -6.90 -13.93
CA VAL A 7 20.28 -6.13 -14.69
C VAL A 7 20.77 -4.67 -14.73
N LYS A 8 21.65 -4.38 -15.69
CA LYS A 8 21.88 -2.99 -16.14
C LYS A 8 20.67 -2.58 -16.98
N GLY A 9 19.76 -1.83 -16.37
CA GLY A 9 18.67 -1.14 -17.04
C GLY A 9 18.23 0.01 -16.17
N THR A 10 18.16 1.21 -16.73
CA THR A 10 17.59 2.40 -16.09
C THR A 10 16.15 2.12 -15.66
N LYS A 11 15.92 1.59 -14.45
CA LYS A 11 14.56 1.39 -13.93
C LYS A 11 14.25 2.48 -12.90
N SER A 12 13.82 3.65 -13.40
CA SER A 12 13.05 4.61 -12.61
C SER A 12 11.69 3.99 -12.27
N GLY A 13 11.66 3.14 -11.25
CA GLY A 13 10.46 2.44 -10.79
C GLY A 13 9.99 2.98 -9.43
N ILE A 14 8.68 3.01 -9.23
CA ILE A 14 8.10 3.24 -7.91
C ILE A 14 8.18 1.93 -7.13
N TYR A 15 8.73 1.99 -5.91
CA TYR A 15 8.81 0.85 -4.99
C TYR A 15 8.10 1.20 -3.69
N ILE A 16 7.40 0.20 -3.16
CA ILE A 16 6.73 0.23 -1.85
C ILE A 16 7.22 -0.94 -1.02
N THR A 17 7.39 -0.74 0.28
CA THR A 17 7.77 -1.77 1.24
C THR A 17 6.57 -2.14 2.10
N PHE A 18 6.26 -3.44 2.18
CA PHE A 18 5.23 -3.98 3.06
C PHE A 18 5.85 -4.57 4.33
N LEU A 19 5.37 -4.12 5.48
CA LEU A 19 5.74 -4.59 6.82
C LEU A 19 4.62 -5.47 7.40
N PRO A 20 4.94 -6.44 8.28
CA PRO A 20 6.25 -6.68 8.92
C PRO A 20 7.24 -7.51 8.08
N ASP A 21 6.82 -8.06 6.94
CA ASP A 21 7.64 -8.97 6.13
C ASP A 21 8.85 -8.30 5.43
N HIS A 22 8.98 -6.98 5.54
CA HIS A 22 10.00 -6.19 4.83
C HIS A 22 10.07 -6.52 3.32
N ARG A 23 8.89 -6.65 2.70
CA ARG A 23 8.79 -7.03 1.29
C ARG A 23 8.74 -5.81 0.40
N ASP A 24 9.80 -5.60 -0.37
CA ASP A 24 9.85 -4.55 -1.40
C ASP A 24 9.18 -5.02 -2.69
N VAL A 25 8.25 -4.22 -3.19
CA VAL A 25 7.46 -4.54 -4.38
C VAL A 25 7.52 -3.36 -5.35
N GLN A 26 7.84 -3.67 -6.61
CA GLN A 26 7.75 -2.70 -7.69
C GLN A 26 6.27 -2.48 -8.07
N VAL A 27 5.86 -1.22 -8.16
CA VAL A 27 4.55 -0.84 -8.73
C VAL A 27 4.59 -1.08 -10.24
N SER A 28 3.58 -1.76 -10.77
CA SER A 28 3.61 -2.26 -12.15
C SER A 28 3.20 -1.21 -13.17
N HIS A 29 2.23 -0.36 -12.84
CA HIS A 29 1.76 0.73 -13.69
C HIS A 29 1.24 1.91 -12.88
N GLY A 30 1.11 3.07 -13.51
CA GLY A 30 0.45 4.23 -12.89
C GLY A 30 -1.01 3.91 -12.55
N GLY A 31 -1.48 4.46 -11.42
CA GLY A 31 -2.86 4.31 -10.97
C GLY A 31 -3.18 3.05 -10.16
N GLU A 32 -2.25 2.10 -10.06
CA GLU A 32 -2.37 0.94 -9.16
C GLU A 32 -2.52 1.44 -7.70
N SER A 33 -3.39 0.84 -6.91
CA SER A 33 -3.56 1.09 -5.49
C SER A 33 -2.58 0.26 -4.65
N VAL A 34 -2.33 0.68 -3.41
CA VAL A 34 -1.52 -0.10 -2.45
C VAL A 34 -2.09 -1.52 -2.26
N LEU A 35 -3.42 -1.67 -2.27
CA LEU A 35 -4.08 -2.98 -2.21
C LEU A 35 -3.72 -3.85 -3.42
N GLU A 36 -3.85 -3.33 -4.64
CA GLU A 36 -3.52 -4.11 -5.86
C GLU A 36 -2.06 -4.54 -5.88
N VAL A 37 -1.14 -3.67 -5.45
CA VAL A 37 0.28 -4.00 -5.33
C VAL A 37 0.50 -5.11 -4.29
N ALA A 38 -0.17 -5.05 -3.14
CA ALA A 38 -0.08 -6.08 -2.10
C ALA A 38 -0.58 -7.44 -2.60
N LEU A 39 -1.77 -7.48 -3.22
CA LEU A 39 -2.37 -8.72 -3.72
C LEU A 39 -1.51 -9.37 -4.80
N ARG A 40 -1.00 -8.58 -5.76
CA ARG A 40 -0.10 -9.06 -6.82
C ARG A 40 1.21 -9.64 -6.25
N ALA A 41 1.70 -9.06 -5.16
CA ALA A 41 2.90 -9.54 -4.47
C ALA A 41 2.65 -10.69 -3.49
N GLY A 42 1.41 -11.19 -3.37
CA GLY A 42 1.04 -12.22 -2.41
C GLY A 42 1.25 -11.77 -0.96
N VAL A 43 1.03 -10.48 -0.69
CA VAL A 43 1.00 -9.92 0.67
C VAL A 43 -0.44 -10.00 1.16
N GLU A 44 -0.65 -10.67 2.29
CA GLU A 44 -1.98 -10.85 2.85
C GLU A 44 -2.51 -9.54 3.43
N ILE A 45 -3.68 -9.12 2.96
CA ILE A 45 -4.40 -7.93 3.44
C ILE A 45 -5.90 -8.16 3.30
N ASN A 46 -6.68 -7.82 4.31
CA ASN A 46 -8.13 -8.01 4.27
C ASN A 46 -8.79 -7.01 3.31
N HIS A 47 -9.68 -7.48 2.44
CA HIS A 47 -10.32 -6.64 1.43
C HIS A 47 -11.74 -7.11 1.10
N THR A 48 -12.60 -7.26 2.11
CA THR A 48 -13.92 -7.90 1.97
C THR A 48 -14.83 -7.25 0.92
N CYS A 49 -14.69 -5.94 0.68
CA CYS A 49 -15.45 -5.23 -0.36
C CYS A 49 -14.80 -5.25 -1.76
N GLY A 50 -13.67 -5.93 -1.95
CA GLY A 50 -12.95 -5.98 -3.22
C GLY A 50 -12.25 -4.68 -3.63
N GLY A 51 -12.10 -3.71 -2.73
CA GLY A 51 -11.42 -2.44 -2.99
C GLY A 51 -12.34 -1.22 -3.14
N ASN A 52 -13.65 -1.39 -3.00
CA ASN A 52 -14.66 -0.33 -3.15
C ASN A 52 -14.69 0.73 -2.02
N GLY A 53 -13.79 0.65 -1.04
CA GLY A 53 -13.71 1.63 0.04
C GLY A 53 -14.84 1.58 1.06
N THR A 54 -15.66 0.52 1.09
CA THR A 54 -16.86 0.44 1.97
C THR A 54 -16.69 -0.41 3.23
N CYS A 55 -15.68 -1.29 3.30
CA CYS A 55 -15.49 -2.19 4.45
C CYS A 55 -14.43 -1.72 5.46
N GLY A 56 -13.47 -0.90 5.01
CA GLY A 56 -12.31 -0.47 5.80
C GLY A 56 -11.44 -1.60 6.37
N THR A 57 -11.51 -2.81 5.83
CA THR A 57 -10.68 -3.94 6.28
C THR A 57 -9.25 -3.88 5.72
N CYS A 58 -9.04 -3.12 4.63
CA CYS A 58 -7.72 -2.92 4.01
C CYS A 58 -6.93 -1.77 4.67
N LEU A 59 -7.22 -1.50 5.95
CA LEU A 59 -6.57 -0.47 6.72
C LEU A 59 -5.08 -0.78 6.85
N VAL A 60 -4.23 0.17 6.48
CA VAL A 60 -2.78 0.11 6.64
C VAL A 60 -2.30 1.31 7.42
N HIS A 61 -1.15 1.15 8.07
CA HIS A 61 -0.48 2.27 8.71
C HIS A 61 0.73 2.70 7.87
N ILE A 62 0.79 3.97 7.52
CA ILE A 62 1.93 4.55 6.82
C ILE A 62 3.07 4.74 7.83
N ARG A 63 4.17 4.01 7.62
CA ARG A 63 5.37 4.12 8.47
C ARG A 63 6.37 5.12 7.91
N LYS A 64 6.35 5.32 6.58
CA LYS A 64 7.18 6.31 5.89
C LYS A 64 6.48 6.79 4.63
N GLY A 65 6.67 8.08 4.30
CA GLY A 65 6.12 8.70 3.09
C GLY A 65 4.78 9.40 3.28
N LEU A 66 4.23 9.47 4.50
CA LEU A 66 2.93 10.09 4.78
C LEU A 66 2.83 11.54 4.27
N SER A 67 3.86 12.36 4.52
CA SER A 67 3.89 13.77 4.10
C SER A 67 3.98 13.97 2.59
N GLN A 68 4.32 12.93 1.84
CA GLN A 68 4.42 12.94 0.39
C GLN A 68 3.16 12.36 -0.27
N LEU A 69 2.30 11.68 0.49
CA LEU A 69 1.01 11.24 -0.01
C LEU A 69 0.09 12.44 -0.23
N GLY A 70 -0.73 12.33 -1.27
CA GLY A 70 -1.86 13.23 -1.44
C GLY A 70 -2.90 13.08 -0.32
N PRO A 71 -3.85 14.02 -0.24
CA PRO A 71 -4.98 13.92 0.69
C PRO A 71 -5.78 12.65 0.43
N ARG A 72 -6.59 12.27 1.43
CA ARG A 72 -7.60 11.22 1.27
C ARG A 72 -8.57 11.63 0.15
N ASN A 73 -9.01 10.65 -0.64
CA ASN A 73 -10.14 10.90 -1.54
C ASN A 73 -11.45 10.97 -0.74
N GLU A 74 -12.56 11.33 -1.39
CA GLU A 74 -13.85 11.54 -0.71
C GLU A 74 -14.32 10.30 0.07
N ILE A 75 -14.28 9.13 -0.57
CA ILE A 75 -14.70 7.84 0.03
C ILE A 75 -13.86 7.52 1.28
N GLU A 76 -12.54 7.68 1.17
CA GLU A 76 -11.63 7.43 2.29
C GLU A 76 -11.80 8.47 3.40
N ALA A 77 -12.04 9.74 3.06
CA ALA A 77 -12.22 10.82 4.02
C ALA A 77 -13.49 10.62 4.87
N GLU A 78 -14.61 10.24 4.23
CA GLU A 78 -15.85 9.89 4.94
C GLU A 78 -15.61 8.73 5.92
N MET A 79 -14.98 7.65 5.46
CA MET A 79 -14.69 6.51 6.32
C MET A 79 -13.73 6.88 7.47
N ALA A 80 -12.70 7.69 7.18
CA ALA A 80 -11.74 8.15 8.17
C ALA A 80 -12.43 9.00 9.25
N GLN A 81 -13.38 9.84 8.87
CA GLN A 81 -14.18 10.62 9.81
C GLN A 81 -15.06 9.72 10.68
N ASP A 82 -15.81 8.80 10.05
CA ASP A 82 -16.76 7.93 10.75
C ASP A 82 -16.06 6.99 11.73
N ARG A 83 -14.91 6.45 11.33
CA ARG A 83 -14.14 5.47 12.12
C ARG A 83 -13.00 6.08 12.93
N LYS A 84 -12.81 7.40 12.84
CA LYS A 84 -11.78 8.17 13.55
C LYS A 84 -10.35 7.66 13.28
N PHE A 85 -10.02 7.52 12.00
CA PHE A 85 -8.67 7.13 11.59
C PHE A 85 -7.64 8.18 12.04
N LEU A 86 -6.47 7.70 12.44
CA LEU A 86 -5.28 8.53 12.61
C LEU A 86 -4.80 9.08 11.27
N ASP A 87 -3.93 10.09 11.27
CA ASP A 87 -3.40 10.68 10.04
C ASP A 87 -2.60 9.67 9.21
N GLU A 88 -1.83 8.81 9.86
CA GLU A 88 -1.07 7.73 9.23
C GLU A 88 -1.90 6.50 8.86
N GLU A 89 -3.19 6.47 9.19
CA GLU A 89 -4.08 5.36 8.82
C GLU A 89 -4.74 5.63 7.48
N ARG A 90 -4.53 4.72 6.54
CA ARG A 90 -5.03 4.83 5.17
C ARG A 90 -5.75 3.56 4.73
N LEU A 91 -6.71 3.69 3.84
CA LEU A 91 -7.28 2.56 3.12
C LEU A 91 -6.34 2.20 1.97
N ALA A 92 -5.73 1.00 2.02
CA ALA A 92 -4.82 0.57 0.97
C ALA A 92 -5.48 0.56 -0.42
N CYS A 93 -6.79 0.31 -0.51
CA CYS A 93 -7.51 0.32 -1.79
C CYS A 93 -7.79 1.72 -2.35
N GLN A 94 -7.71 2.77 -1.52
CA GLN A 94 -7.95 4.16 -1.91
C GLN A 94 -6.65 4.98 -1.96
N THR A 95 -5.52 4.35 -1.63
CA THR A 95 -4.21 4.99 -1.58
C THR A 95 -3.38 4.59 -2.79
N GLN A 96 -2.86 5.56 -3.53
CA GLN A 96 -1.88 5.32 -4.58
C GLN A 96 -0.46 5.27 -3.98
N PRO A 97 0.36 4.28 -4.35
CA PRO A 97 1.72 4.15 -3.86
C PRO A 97 2.62 5.23 -4.47
N ILE A 98 3.56 5.72 -3.65
CA ILE A 98 4.65 6.61 -4.07
C ILE A 98 5.99 5.92 -3.85
N HIS A 99 7.05 6.43 -4.47
CA HIS A 99 8.36 5.79 -4.36
C HIS A 99 8.92 5.93 -2.94
N GLY A 100 9.30 4.82 -2.34
CA GLY A 100 9.83 4.75 -0.98
C GLY A 100 8.75 4.78 0.12
N LEU A 101 7.49 4.52 -0.24
CA LEU A 101 6.41 4.36 0.72
C LEU A 101 6.63 3.08 1.53
N GLU A 102 6.49 3.16 2.86
CA GLU A 102 6.52 1.98 3.73
C GLU A 102 5.18 1.86 4.45
N VAL A 103 4.51 0.73 4.29
CA VAL A 103 3.18 0.46 4.86
C VAL A 103 3.22 -0.78 5.74
N GLU A 104 2.65 -0.66 6.92
CA GLU A 104 2.46 -1.78 7.83
C GLU A 104 1.05 -2.34 7.71
N ILE A 105 0.97 -3.63 7.40
CA ILE A 105 -0.27 -4.38 7.41
C ILE A 105 -0.39 -5.07 8.77
N ARG A 106 -1.29 -4.54 9.59
CA ARG A 106 -1.69 -5.20 10.84
C ARG A 106 -2.71 -6.26 10.50
N SER A 107 -2.24 -7.47 10.19
CA SER A 107 -3.13 -8.62 10.02
C SER A 107 -3.88 -8.86 11.32
N VAL A 108 -5.15 -8.43 11.39
CA VAL A 108 -6.07 -8.87 12.43
C VAL A 108 -6.48 -10.29 12.03
N LYS A 109 -5.94 -11.28 12.73
CA LYS A 109 -6.49 -12.63 12.68
C LYS A 109 -7.92 -12.53 13.22
N VAL A 110 -8.90 -12.63 12.32
CA VAL A 110 -10.30 -12.82 12.68
C VAL A 110 -10.46 -14.22 13.27
#